data_AF-A0A1V4Q070-F1
#
_entry.id   AF-A0A1V4Q070-F1
#
_cell.length_a   1.000
_cell.length_b   1.000
_cell.length_c   1.000
_cell.angle_alpha   90.00
_cell.angle_beta   90.00
_cell.angle_gamma   90.00
#
_symmetry.space_group_name_H-M   'P 1'
#
loop_
_entity.id
_entity.type
_entity.pdbx_description
1 polymer ?
#
loop_
_entity_poly.entity_id
_entity_poly.type
_entity_poly.pdbx_seq_one_letter_code
_entity_poly.pdbx_strand_id
1 'polypeptide(L)'
;MDRMGSENHQTGDGDARSPRRLPWRHRGLAWSVAALSSAVALTVVTMIGASDIACTVDHWQANSHSVFARGGQASATCAAWPAAKRRIDATSALPAGWYWDAGSARVTLHDHAAAVDDALDRFGLHVAPTDPVGVKTAAHSYITAKRGELSALADRTFDYAVASTVMLTRVELNRACGLPDTAAGPA
;
A
#
# COMPACT_ATOMS: atom_id res chain seq x y z
N MET A 1 -4.11 -21.51 -77.74
CA MET A 1 -3.00 -20.63 -77.33
C MET A 1 -3.23 -20.24 -75.87
N ASP A 2 -3.16 -21.15 -74.90
CA ASP A 2 -2.07 -22.05 -74.46
C ASP A 2 -1.20 -21.46 -73.36
N ARG A 3 -0.98 -22.32 -72.34
CA ARG A 3 -0.10 -22.28 -71.15
C ARG A 3 -0.60 -21.48 -69.95
N MET A 4 -1.04 -22.11 -68.85
CA MET A 4 -0.40 -23.10 -67.93
C MET A 4 0.81 -22.58 -67.14
N GLY A 5 0.74 -22.82 -65.83
CA GLY A 5 1.87 -22.98 -64.91
C GLY A 5 2.27 -21.70 -64.17
N SER A 6 2.53 -21.69 -62.86
CA SER A 6 2.98 -22.80 -62.02
C SER A 6 2.61 -22.57 -60.55
N GLU A 7 2.05 -23.61 -59.93
CA GLU A 7 2.13 -23.88 -58.50
C GLU A 7 3.59 -23.81 -58.01
N ASN A 8 3.78 -23.33 -56.78
CA ASN A 8 4.89 -23.78 -55.93
C ASN A 8 4.35 -24.01 -54.52
N HIS A 9 4.02 -25.27 -54.29
CA HIS A 9 4.02 -25.92 -52.98
C HIS A 9 5.42 -25.84 -52.36
N GLN A 10 5.52 -25.36 -51.13
CA GLN A 10 6.64 -25.73 -50.26
C GLN A 10 6.07 -26.16 -48.90
N THR A 11 5.82 -27.47 -48.82
CA THR A 11 5.76 -28.28 -47.62
C THR A 11 7.15 -28.28 -46.97
N GLY A 12 7.24 -27.66 -45.78
CA GLY A 12 8.40 -27.76 -44.90
C GLY A 12 8.04 -28.57 -43.66
N ASP A 13 8.00 -29.90 -43.81
CA ASP A 13 8.16 -30.84 -42.70
C ASP A 13 9.64 -30.83 -42.30
N GLY A 14 9.93 -30.66 -41.00
CA GLY A 14 11.30 -30.57 -40.53
C GLY A 14 11.45 -30.54 -39.02
N ASP A 15 11.53 -31.74 -38.44
CA ASP A 15 12.22 -32.10 -37.20
C ASP A 15 11.69 -31.58 -35.86
N ALA A 16 10.86 -32.43 -35.26
CA ALA A 16 10.84 -32.66 -33.82
C ALA A 16 12.25 -33.03 -33.32
N ARG A 17 12.94 -32.07 -32.67
CA ARG A 17 14.17 -32.32 -31.93
C ARG A 17 13.92 -32.06 -30.45
N SER A 18 13.90 -33.15 -29.69
CA SER A 18 13.67 -33.22 -28.26
C SER A 18 14.49 -32.22 -27.42
N PRO A 19 13.93 -31.70 -26.32
CA PRO A 19 14.64 -30.83 -25.41
C PRO A 19 15.73 -31.62 -24.65
N ARG A 20 16.99 -31.22 -24.85
CA ARG A 20 18.10 -31.66 -24.01
C ARG A 20 17.91 -31.07 -22.61
N ARG A 21 17.60 -31.93 -21.65
CA ARG A 21 17.63 -31.63 -20.21
C ARG A 21 19.04 -31.22 -19.83
N LEU A 22 19.21 -29.97 -19.38
CA LEU A 22 20.45 -29.49 -18.78
C LEU A 22 20.54 -29.99 -17.33
N PRO A 23 21.68 -30.59 -16.92
CA PRO A 23 21.89 -30.99 -15.53
C PRO A 23 22.11 -29.76 -14.66
N TRP A 24 21.24 -29.62 -13.65
CA TRP A 24 21.36 -28.66 -12.55
C TRP A 24 22.68 -28.91 -11.79
N ARG A 25 23.69 -28.10 -12.09
CA ARG A 25 24.91 -28.02 -11.28
C ARG A 25 24.64 -27.10 -10.11
N HIS A 26 24.38 -27.70 -8.95
CA HIS A 26 24.47 -27.07 -7.65
C HIS A 26 25.87 -26.49 -7.45
N ARG A 27 26.02 -25.18 -7.61
CA ARG A 27 27.15 -24.42 -7.10
C ARG A 27 26.78 -23.91 -5.71
N GLY A 28 27.52 -24.39 -4.72
CA GLY A 28 27.42 -23.92 -3.34
C GLY A 28 27.79 -22.44 -3.25
N LEU A 29 27.00 -21.74 -2.44
CA LEU A 29 27.32 -20.42 -1.91
C LEU A 29 27.16 -20.55 -0.39
N ALA A 30 28.31 -20.71 0.26
CA ALA A 30 28.47 -20.57 1.70
C ALA A 30 28.18 -19.12 2.08
N TRP A 31 27.10 -18.88 2.80
CA TRP A 31 26.82 -17.58 3.40
C TRP A 31 26.81 -17.79 4.91
N SER A 32 27.86 -17.27 5.55
CA SER A 32 28.04 -17.24 6.98
C SER A 32 26.88 -16.49 7.63
N VAL A 33 26.12 -17.17 8.48
CA VAL A 33 25.11 -16.52 9.34
C VAL A 33 25.85 -15.88 10.51
N ALA A 34 26.06 -14.58 10.45
CA ALA A 34 26.51 -13.80 11.58
C ALA A 34 25.33 -13.59 12.54
N ALA A 35 25.49 -14.05 13.78
CA ALA A 35 24.55 -13.87 14.87
C ALA A 35 24.44 -12.39 15.27
N LEU A 36 23.21 -11.88 15.36
CA LEU A 36 22.89 -10.62 16.04
C LEU A 36 21.90 -10.93 17.16
N SER A 37 22.45 -11.22 18.34
CA SER A 37 21.73 -11.37 19.60
C SER A 37 21.18 -10.01 20.03
N SER A 38 19.96 -9.68 19.63
CA SER A 38 19.27 -8.49 20.15
C SER A 38 18.50 -8.88 21.41
N ALA A 39 18.99 -8.45 22.57
CA ALA A 39 18.31 -8.58 23.84
C ALA A 39 17.00 -7.80 23.82
N VAL A 40 15.86 -8.50 23.81
CA VAL A 40 14.54 -7.86 23.96
C VAL A 40 14.23 -7.81 25.45
N ALA A 41 14.23 -6.58 26.01
CA ALA A 41 13.73 -6.33 27.35
C ALA A 41 12.19 -6.41 27.33
N LEU A 42 11.63 -7.43 27.99
CA LEU A 42 10.19 -7.54 28.23
C LEU A 42 9.80 -6.60 29.38
N THR A 43 9.20 -5.45 29.06
CA THR A 43 8.47 -4.66 30.06
C THR A 43 7.04 -5.19 30.18
N VAL A 44 6.76 -5.85 31.30
CA VAL A 44 5.41 -6.21 31.73
C VAL A 44 4.71 -4.94 32.20
N VAL A 45 3.65 -4.52 31.50
CA VAL A 45 2.72 -3.49 32.00
C VAL A 45 1.42 -4.20 32.37
N THR A 46 1.13 -4.26 33.67
CA THR A 46 -0.18 -4.64 34.20
C THR A 46 -1.13 -3.45 34.09
N MET A 47 -2.23 -3.57 33.33
CA MET A 47 -3.36 -2.66 33.46
C MET A 47 -4.47 -3.32 34.27
N ILE A 48 -4.74 -2.72 35.42
CA ILE A 48 -5.92 -2.92 36.25
C ILE A 48 -7.05 -2.14 35.58
N GLY A 49 -8.22 -2.77 35.47
CA GLY A 49 -9.34 -2.30 34.65
C GLY A 49 -10.22 -1.21 35.27
N ALA A 50 -11.20 -0.80 34.48
CA ALA A 50 -12.53 -0.41 34.92
C ALA A 50 -13.47 -0.53 33.71
N SER A 51 -14.53 -1.31 33.89
CA SER A 51 -15.68 -1.42 32.99
C SER A 51 -16.52 -0.15 33.10
N ASP A 52 -16.97 0.41 31.97
CA ASP A 52 -18.34 0.93 31.85
C ASP A 52 -18.72 1.14 30.38
N ILE A 53 -19.89 0.60 30.05
CA ILE A 53 -20.59 0.72 28.76
C ILE A 53 -21.48 1.95 28.84
N ALA A 54 -21.29 2.92 27.94
CA ALA A 54 -22.30 3.95 27.68
C ALA A 54 -22.22 4.42 26.22
N CYS A 55 -23.27 4.12 25.45
CA CYS A 55 -23.53 4.68 24.14
C CYS A 55 -23.76 6.19 24.27
N THR A 56 -22.84 7.03 23.76
CA THR A 56 -23.17 8.41 23.36
C THR A 56 -22.33 8.83 22.16
N VAL A 57 -23.05 9.36 21.17
CA VAL A 57 -22.54 10.08 20.01
C VAL A 57 -21.96 11.41 20.50
N ASP A 58 -20.81 11.81 19.94
CA ASP A 58 -20.11 13.09 20.10
C ASP A 58 -19.60 13.51 21.49
N HIS A 59 -18.33 13.20 21.75
CA HIS A 59 -17.40 14.08 22.49
C HIS A 59 -15.95 13.79 22.08
N TRP A 60 -15.42 14.54 21.12
CA TRP A 60 -13.97 14.68 20.98
C TRP A 60 -13.46 15.51 22.16
N GLN A 61 -13.14 14.85 23.28
CA GLN A 61 -12.44 15.48 24.38
C GLN A 61 -11.34 14.55 24.93
N ALA A 62 -10.12 14.90 24.53
CA ALA A 62 -8.86 14.79 25.24
C ALA A 62 -8.61 13.55 26.12
N ASN A 63 -7.75 12.65 25.63
CA ASN A 63 -6.61 12.14 26.39
C ASN A 63 -5.57 11.52 25.44
N SER A 64 -4.95 12.36 24.63
CA SER A 64 -3.66 12.05 24.03
C SER A 64 -2.60 12.78 24.84
N HIS A 65 -2.19 12.18 25.96
CA HIS A 65 -0.91 12.53 26.57
C HIS A 65 0.19 11.99 25.65
N SER A 66 0.34 12.63 24.49
CA SER A 66 1.47 12.47 23.62
C SER A 66 2.66 13.09 24.34
N VAL A 67 3.53 12.23 24.87
CA VAL A 67 4.80 12.62 25.51
C VAL A 67 5.79 13.07 24.43
N PHE A 68 5.40 13.98 23.53
CA PHE A 68 6.26 14.71 22.61
C PHE A 68 5.62 16.06 22.23
N ALA A 69 5.19 16.83 23.23
CA ALA A 69 4.88 18.25 23.04
C ALA A 69 5.83 19.09 23.90
N ARG A 70 7.07 19.25 23.41
CA ARG A 70 7.90 20.40 23.78
C ARG A 70 8.13 21.23 22.53
N GLY A 71 7.19 22.13 22.26
CA GLY A 71 7.40 23.32 21.44
C GLY A 71 7.25 23.20 19.91
N GLY A 72 6.59 22.14 19.39
CA GLY A 72 6.31 22.02 17.96
C GLY A 72 5.02 22.75 17.58
N GLN A 73 5.10 23.62 16.58
CA GLN A 73 3.94 24.26 15.95
C GLN A 73 2.89 23.19 15.57
N ALA A 74 1.62 23.41 15.88
CA ALA A 74 0.56 22.47 15.55
C ALA A 74 0.52 22.24 14.02
N SER A 75 0.74 21.01 13.57
CA SER A 75 0.70 20.67 12.14
C SER A 75 -0.74 20.46 11.69
N ALA A 76 -1.17 21.23 10.69
CA ALA A 76 -2.49 21.06 10.08
C ALA A 76 -2.60 19.71 9.36
N THR A 77 -1.52 19.26 8.71
CA THR A 77 -1.44 17.94 8.07
C THR A 77 -1.71 16.83 9.09
N CYS A 78 -1.03 16.87 10.24
CA CYS A 78 -1.17 15.82 11.25
C CYS A 78 -2.52 15.85 11.96
N ALA A 79 -3.14 17.03 12.10
CA ALA A 79 -4.50 17.14 12.60
C ALA A 79 -5.53 16.52 11.62
N ALA A 80 -5.35 16.70 10.31
CA ALA A 80 -6.25 16.17 9.29
C ALA A 80 -6.03 14.66 9.00
N TRP A 81 -4.80 14.17 9.19
CA TRP A 81 -4.39 12.84 8.76
C TRP A 81 -5.26 11.68 9.30
N PRO A 82 -5.63 11.59 10.59
CA PRO A 82 -6.47 10.50 11.08
C PRO A 82 -7.83 10.39 10.38
N ALA A 83 -8.47 11.52 10.07
CA ALA A 83 -9.75 11.54 9.37
C ALA A 83 -9.58 11.17 7.89
N ALA A 84 -8.55 11.70 7.24
CA ALA A 84 -8.20 11.35 5.86
C ALA A 84 -7.88 9.85 5.72
N LYS A 85 -7.03 9.30 6.61
CA LYS A 85 -6.67 7.88 6.69
C LYS A 85 -7.92 7.00 6.74
N ARG A 86 -8.86 7.28 7.65
CA ARG A 86 -10.14 6.53 7.75
C ARG A 86 -10.97 6.61 6.48
N ARG A 87 -11.06 7.79 5.85
CA ARG A 87 -11.80 7.95 4.60
C ARG A 87 -11.15 7.17 3.47
N ILE A 88 -9.84 7.29 3.31
CA ILE A 88 -9.08 6.55 2.30
C ILE A 88 -9.22 5.05 2.52
N ASP A 89 -9.10 4.55 3.75
CA ASP A 89 -9.27 3.12 4.07
C ASP A 89 -10.68 2.61 3.76
N ALA A 90 -11.71 3.38 4.13
CA ALA A 90 -13.10 3.04 3.87
C ALA A 90 -13.39 2.98 2.36
N THR A 91 -12.79 3.89 1.57
CA THR A 91 -12.93 3.90 0.12
C THR A 91 -12.05 2.84 -0.55
N SER A 92 -10.88 2.53 0.02
CA SER A 92 -9.91 1.55 -0.51
C SER A 92 -10.29 0.09 -0.26
N ALA A 93 -11.30 -0.17 0.58
CA ALA A 93 -11.81 -1.52 0.79
C ALA A 93 -12.46 -2.04 -0.49
N LEU A 94 -11.74 -2.90 -1.23
CA LEU A 94 -12.33 -3.64 -2.33
C LEU A 94 -13.43 -4.58 -1.78
N PRO A 95 -14.58 -4.72 -2.46
CA PRO A 95 -15.61 -5.66 -2.04
C PRO A 95 -15.06 -7.08 -1.91
N ALA A 96 -15.58 -7.84 -0.93
CA ALA A 96 -15.23 -9.24 -0.79
C ALA A 96 -15.58 -10.02 -2.07
N GLY A 97 -14.66 -10.89 -2.53
CA GLY A 97 -14.84 -11.65 -3.76
C GLY A 97 -14.56 -10.86 -5.05
N TRP A 98 -13.82 -9.75 -4.95
CA TRP A 98 -13.33 -9.07 -6.14
C TRP A 98 -12.29 -9.94 -6.87
N TYR A 99 -12.60 -10.31 -8.11
CA TYR A 99 -11.71 -11.02 -9.03
C TYR A 99 -11.62 -10.23 -10.34
N TRP A 100 -10.49 -10.31 -11.02
CA TRP A 100 -10.28 -9.71 -12.34
C TRP A 100 -11.13 -10.39 -13.44
N ASP A 101 -12.43 -10.14 -13.45
CA ASP A 101 -13.30 -10.39 -14.60
C ASP A 101 -13.10 -9.28 -15.65
N ALA A 102 -12.90 -9.65 -16.92
CA ALA A 102 -12.63 -8.72 -18.00
C ALA A 102 -13.77 -7.73 -18.31
N GLY A 103 -15.03 -8.08 -17.99
CA GLY A 103 -16.21 -7.30 -18.38
C GLY A 103 -16.70 -6.31 -17.32
N SER A 104 -16.86 -6.76 -16.06
CA SER A 104 -17.46 -5.95 -14.99
C SER A 104 -16.45 -5.18 -14.12
N ALA A 105 -15.17 -5.57 -14.13
CA ALA A 105 -14.15 -5.03 -13.23
C ALA A 105 -13.60 -3.65 -13.65
N ARG A 106 -13.72 -3.26 -14.93
CA ARG A 106 -13.13 -2.00 -15.41
C ARG A 106 -13.85 -0.77 -14.86
N VAL A 107 -15.19 -0.79 -14.86
CA VAL A 107 -16.00 0.33 -14.36
C VAL A 107 -15.85 0.45 -12.84
N THR A 108 -15.95 -0.67 -12.13
CA THR A 108 -15.81 -0.68 -10.66
C THR A 108 -14.43 -0.26 -10.19
N LEU A 109 -13.36 -0.65 -10.88
CA LEU A 109 -12.01 -0.21 -10.50
C LEU A 109 -11.75 1.26 -10.84
N HIS A 110 -12.26 1.75 -11.97
CA HIS A 110 -12.17 3.15 -12.33
C HIS A 110 -12.89 4.04 -11.31
N ASP A 111 -14.13 3.69 -10.96
CA ASP A 111 -14.92 4.44 -9.97
C ASP A 111 -14.31 4.38 -8.58
N HIS A 112 -13.76 3.22 -8.21
CA HIS A 112 -13.00 3.05 -6.97
C HIS A 112 -11.75 3.94 -6.95
N ALA A 113 -10.96 3.92 -8.02
CA ALA A 113 -9.76 4.74 -8.13
C ALA A 113 -10.09 6.24 -8.07
N ALA A 114 -11.15 6.67 -8.77
CA ALA A 114 -11.62 8.05 -8.72
C ALA A 114 -12.05 8.47 -7.30
N ALA A 115 -12.74 7.59 -6.56
CA ALA A 115 -13.15 7.88 -5.19
C ALA A 115 -11.95 7.96 -4.22
N VAL A 116 -10.94 7.11 -4.38
CA VAL A 116 -9.71 7.19 -3.58
C VAL A 116 -8.91 8.45 -3.94
N ASP A 117 -8.82 8.81 -5.23
CA ASP A 117 -8.09 10.00 -5.67
C ASP A 117 -8.74 11.30 -5.17
N ASP A 118 -10.08 11.42 -5.17
CA ASP A 118 -10.79 12.54 -4.53
C ASP A 118 -10.48 12.64 -3.02
N ALA A 119 -10.41 11.50 -2.32
CA ALA A 119 -10.03 11.49 -0.90
C ALA A 119 -8.58 11.97 -0.69
N LEU A 120 -7.66 11.62 -1.60
CA LEU A 120 -6.28 12.08 -1.59
C LEU A 120 -6.16 13.57 -1.89
N ASP A 121 -6.91 14.09 -2.85
CA ASP A 121 -6.95 15.53 -3.16
C ASP A 121 -7.41 16.35 -1.95
N ARG A 122 -8.50 15.91 -1.30
CA ARG A 122 -8.98 16.57 -0.08
C ARG A 122 -7.95 16.55 1.04
N PHE A 123 -7.21 15.44 1.20
CA PHE A 123 -6.11 15.39 2.16
C PHE A 123 -4.97 16.33 1.76
N GLY A 124 -4.63 16.40 0.46
CA GLY A 124 -3.62 17.30 -0.08
C GLY A 124 -3.87 18.78 0.23
N LEU A 125 -5.14 19.22 0.26
CA LEU A 125 -5.51 20.58 0.67
C LEU A 125 -5.16 20.92 2.13
N HIS A 126 -5.00 19.91 2.99
CA HIS A 126 -4.61 20.08 4.38
C HIS A 126 -3.09 19.96 4.59
N VAL A 127 -2.32 19.66 3.55
CA VAL A 127 -0.86 19.65 3.62
C VAL A 127 -0.34 21.09 3.65
N ALA A 128 -0.23 21.66 4.84
CA ALA A 128 0.09 23.06 4.99
C ALA A 128 1.56 23.36 4.64
N PRO A 129 1.86 24.44 3.89
CA PRO A 129 3.23 24.78 3.52
C PRO A 129 4.11 25.15 4.73
N THR A 130 3.49 25.57 5.83
CA THR A 130 4.14 25.90 7.11
C THR A 130 4.46 24.69 7.97
N ASP A 131 3.97 23.50 7.62
CA ASP A 131 4.24 22.30 8.41
C ASP A 131 5.73 21.90 8.36
N PRO A 132 6.21 21.17 9.39
CA PRO A 132 7.58 20.68 9.42
C PRO A 132 7.93 19.91 8.13
N VAL A 133 9.15 20.10 7.62
CA VAL A 133 9.59 19.49 6.35
C VAL A 133 9.36 17.98 6.33
N GLY A 134 9.66 17.28 7.44
CA GLY A 134 9.43 15.84 7.55
C GLY A 134 7.96 15.42 7.39
N VAL A 135 7.02 16.20 7.94
CA VAL A 135 5.59 15.93 7.83
C VAL A 135 5.11 16.13 6.39
N LYS A 136 5.47 17.26 5.76
CA LYS A 136 5.10 17.55 4.38
C LYS A 136 5.66 16.49 3.42
N THR A 137 6.93 16.15 3.57
CA THR A 137 7.57 15.11 2.75
C THR A 137 6.87 13.78 2.90
N ALA A 138 6.60 13.33 4.13
CA ALA A 138 5.91 12.06 4.36
C ALA A 138 4.48 12.07 3.77
N ALA A 139 3.75 13.19 3.89
CA ALA A 139 2.41 13.33 3.32
C ALA A 139 2.42 13.27 1.79
N HIS A 140 3.33 13.99 1.14
CA HIS A 140 3.47 13.95 -0.32
C HIS A 140 3.94 12.57 -0.82
N SER A 141 4.86 11.91 -0.11
CA SER A 141 5.29 10.55 -0.42
C SER A 141 4.12 9.57 -0.36
N TYR A 142 3.28 9.65 0.68
CA TYR A 142 2.09 8.81 0.79
C TYR A 142 1.08 9.05 -0.33
N ILE A 143 0.75 10.33 -0.62
CA ILE A 143 -0.17 10.68 -1.72
C ILE A 143 0.36 10.14 -3.06
N THR A 144 1.66 10.32 -3.32
CA THR A 144 2.30 9.84 -4.55
C THR A 144 2.27 8.32 -4.64
N ALA A 145 2.63 7.61 -3.58
CA ALA A 145 2.61 6.15 -3.53
C ALA A 145 1.19 5.60 -3.76
N LYS A 146 0.18 6.19 -3.10
CA LYS A 146 -1.22 5.74 -3.24
C LYS A 146 -1.75 5.98 -4.66
N ARG A 147 -1.40 7.10 -5.31
CA ARG A 147 -1.72 7.33 -6.73
C ARG A 147 -1.02 6.35 -7.67
N GLY A 148 0.22 5.99 -7.35
CA GLY A 148 0.95 4.94 -8.05
C GLY A 148 0.24 3.58 -7.96
N GLU A 149 -0.27 3.23 -6.79
CA GLU A 149 -1.12 2.04 -6.61
C GLU A 149 -2.38 2.08 -7.46
N LEU A 150 -3.12 3.19 -7.47
CA LEU A 150 -4.33 3.34 -8.29
C LEU A 150 -4.04 3.17 -9.79
N SER A 151 -2.92 3.72 -10.25
CA SER A 151 -2.47 3.57 -11.64
C SER A 151 -2.09 2.11 -11.95
N ALA A 152 -1.32 1.47 -11.08
CA ALA A 152 -0.92 0.07 -11.24
C ALA A 152 -2.12 -0.89 -11.21
N LEU A 153 -3.15 -0.58 -10.42
CA LEU A 153 -4.41 -1.29 -10.47
C LEU A 153 -5.07 -1.10 -11.86
N ALA A 154 -5.25 0.13 -12.33
CA ALA A 154 -5.87 0.38 -13.64
C ALA A 154 -5.12 -0.33 -14.79
N ASP A 155 -3.79 -0.34 -14.75
CA ASP A 155 -2.92 -0.95 -15.75
C ASP A 155 -2.74 -2.47 -15.59
N ARG A 156 -3.30 -3.07 -14.53
CA ARG A 156 -3.15 -4.48 -14.16
C ARG A 156 -1.69 -4.89 -13.90
N THR A 157 -0.89 -3.96 -13.43
CA THR A 157 0.52 -4.17 -13.02
C THR A 157 0.70 -4.13 -11.51
N PHE A 158 -0.39 -4.06 -10.74
CA PHE A 158 -0.33 -4.08 -9.28
C PHE A 158 0.31 -5.36 -8.75
N ASP A 159 1.30 -5.20 -7.89
CA ASP A 159 2.05 -6.29 -7.26
C ASP A 159 2.38 -5.99 -5.79
N TYR A 160 3.14 -6.90 -5.17
CA TYR A 160 3.56 -6.77 -3.78
C TYR A 160 4.48 -5.57 -3.52
N ALA A 161 5.29 -5.16 -4.50
CA ALA A 161 6.20 -4.02 -4.34
C ALA A 161 5.43 -2.70 -4.29
N VAL A 162 4.40 -2.56 -5.12
CA VAL A 162 3.47 -1.42 -5.09
C VAL A 162 2.76 -1.35 -3.74
N ALA A 163 2.17 -2.45 -3.28
CA ALA A 163 1.49 -2.51 -1.99
C ALA A 163 2.41 -2.14 -0.81
N SER A 164 3.64 -2.66 -0.83
CA SER A 164 4.64 -2.40 0.22
C SER A 164 5.07 -0.93 0.27
N THR A 165 5.17 -0.27 -0.89
CA THR A 165 5.53 1.16 -0.97
C THR A 165 4.45 2.05 -0.34
N VAL A 166 3.17 1.74 -0.59
CA VAL A 166 2.05 2.46 0.05
C VAL A 166 2.06 2.25 1.56
N MET A 167 2.28 1.02 2.03
CA MET A 167 2.33 0.73 3.47
C MET A 167 3.50 1.43 4.16
N LEU A 168 4.69 1.42 3.56
CA LEU A 168 5.87 2.11 4.09
C LEU A 168 5.64 3.62 4.24
N THR A 169 5.18 4.28 3.18
CA THR A 169 4.94 5.74 3.20
C THR A 169 3.81 6.13 4.17
N ARG A 170 2.82 5.26 4.37
CA ARG A 170 1.78 5.43 5.41
C ARG A 170 2.36 5.37 6.83
N VAL A 171 3.25 4.42 7.09
CA VAL A 171 3.96 4.28 8.38
C VAL A 171 4.85 5.51 8.62
N GLU A 172 5.57 5.98 7.61
CA GLU A 172 6.37 7.20 7.69
C GLU A 172 5.51 8.42 8.07
N LEU A 173 4.34 8.57 7.46
CA LEU A 173 3.41 9.65 7.78
C LEU A 173 2.83 9.52 9.20
N ASN A 174 2.46 8.32 9.64
CA ASN A 174 2.02 8.08 11.03
C ASN A 174 3.13 8.49 12.01
N ARG A 175 4.37 8.06 11.78
CA ARG A 175 5.53 8.41 12.61
C ARG A 175 5.79 9.91 12.62
N ALA A 176 5.75 10.57 11.46
CA ALA A 176 5.92 12.02 11.36
C ALA A 176 4.86 12.79 12.15
N CYS A 177 3.66 12.21 12.29
CA CYS A 177 2.55 12.77 13.06
C CYS A 177 2.43 12.24 14.50
N GLY A 178 3.39 11.43 14.98
CA GLY A 178 3.35 10.86 16.32
C GLY A 178 2.17 9.90 16.57
N LEU A 179 1.65 9.28 15.52
CA LEU A 179 0.56 8.31 15.58
C LEU A 179 1.12 6.87 15.60
N PRO A 180 0.41 5.92 16.24
CA PRO A 180 0.80 4.52 16.20
C PRO A 180 0.68 3.92 14.79
N ASP A 181 1.59 3.00 14.49
CA ASP A 181 1.64 2.28 13.21
C ASP A 181 0.60 1.15 13.09
N THR A 182 -0.13 0.87 14.17
CA THR A 182 -1.01 -0.30 14.22
C THR A 182 -2.24 -0.12 13.34
N ALA A 183 -2.34 -0.98 12.33
CA ALA A 183 -3.58 -1.33 11.64
C ALA A 183 -4.51 -2.21 12.52
N ALA A 184 -4.39 -2.09 13.86
CA ALA A 184 -5.22 -2.84 14.78
C ALA A 184 -6.58 -2.14 14.84
N GLY A 185 -7.56 -2.68 14.12
CA GLY A 185 -8.96 -2.40 14.43
C GLY A 185 -9.26 -2.73 15.89
N PRO A 186 -10.32 -2.15 16.48
CA PRO A 186 -10.79 -2.63 17.78
C PRO A 186 -11.09 -4.13 17.67
N ALA A 187 -10.46 -4.91 18.55
CA ALA A 187 -10.77 -6.33 18.74
C ALA A 187 -12.16 -6.50 19.36
#